data_AF-A0A0V0XN06-F1
#
_entry.id   AF-A0A0V0XN06-F1
#
_cell.length_a   1.000
_cell.length_b   1.000
_cell.length_c   1.000
_cell.angle_alpha   90.00
_cell.angle_beta   90.00
_cell.angle_gamma   90.00
#
_symmetry.space_group_name_H-M   'P 1'
#
loop_
_entity.id
_entity.type
_entity.pdbx_description
1 polymer ?
#
loop_
_entity_poly.entity_id
_entity_poly.type
_entity_poly.pdbx_seq_one_letter_code
_entity_poly.pdbx_strand_id
1 'polypeptide(L)'
;MLAIIFHCWLLILACIISSSRAQFTCGQFVYDARRFLCCENTDLCKRDGTRACCGRFCYNPTIGMCCKGRIRDRCDSEDASCCADRCYSMKKQMCCNGKVVARCAGNESACCDTGCYNPRWKQCKNGKIIFPQKSRFYY
;
A
#
# COMPACT_ATOMS: atom_id res chain seq x y z
N MET A 1 -54.49 18.95 30.00
CA MET A 1 -53.30 18.39 30.69
C MET A 1 -52.85 17.04 30.10
N LEU A 2 -53.76 16.12 29.74
CA LEU A 2 -53.41 14.79 29.18
C LEU A 2 -52.73 14.82 27.79
N ALA A 3 -53.07 15.78 26.92
CA ALA A 3 -52.48 15.89 25.56
C ALA A 3 -50.98 16.24 25.57
N ILE A 4 -50.53 17.02 26.56
CA ILE A 4 -49.13 17.42 26.71
C ILE A 4 -48.26 16.23 27.12
N ILE A 5 -48.80 15.35 27.97
CA ILE A 5 -48.11 14.13 28.41
C ILE A 5 -47.96 13.17 27.23
N PHE A 6 -48.98 13.02 26.39
CA PHE A 6 -48.92 12.18 25.18
C PHE A 6 -47.93 12.70 24.13
N HIS A 7 -47.87 14.01 23.90
CA HIS A 7 -46.85 14.61 23.03
C HIS A 7 -45.44 14.45 23.60
N CYS A 8 -45.28 14.58 24.91
CA CYS A 8 -43.99 14.37 25.57
C CYS A 8 -43.51 12.91 25.41
N TRP A 9 -44.41 11.93 25.58
CA TRP A 9 -44.09 10.51 25.36
C TRP A 9 -43.79 10.17 23.89
N LEU A 10 -44.50 10.78 22.94
CA LEU A 10 -44.22 10.64 21.51
C LEU A 10 -42.86 11.24 21.11
N LEU A 11 -42.47 12.38 21.70
CA LEU A 11 -41.15 12.97 21.48
C LEU A 11 -40.02 12.13 22.10
N ILE A 12 -40.25 11.54 23.28
CA ILE A 12 -39.31 10.62 23.93
C ILE A 12 -39.15 9.35 23.07
N LEU A 13 -40.25 8.75 22.60
CA LEU A 13 -40.21 7.61 21.66
C LEU A 13 -39.53 7.97 20.35
N ALA A 14 -39.79 9.14 19.77
CA ALA A 14 -39.11 9.61 18.56
C ALA A 14 -37.60 9.78 18.77
N CYS A 15 -37.15 10.21 19.95
CA CYS A 15 -35.72 10.27 20.32
C CYS A 15 -35.09 8.87 20.42
N ILE A 16 -35.82 7.89 20.96
CA ILE A 16 -35.35 6.50 21.07
C ILE A 16 -35.26 5.84 19.68
N ILE A 17 -36.19 6.15 18.77
CA ILE A 17 -36.26 5.55 17.42
C ILE A 17 -35.29 6.25 16.42
N SER A 18 -34.86 7.48 16.67
CA SER A 18 -34.04 8.27 15.72
C SER A 18 -32.52 8.04 15.82
N SER A 19 -32.03 7.28 16.80
CA SER A 19 -30.60 7.12 17.06
C SER A 19 -30.05 5.73 16.72
N SER A 20 -30.29 5.23 15.51
CA SER A 20 -29.57 4.08 14.96
C SER A 20 -28.55 4.51 13.89
N ARG A 21 -27.84 5.63 14.10
CA ARG A 21 -26.62 5.88 13.32
C ARG A 21 -25.55 4.94 13.85
N ALA A 22 -25.10 4.00 13.02
CA ALA A 22 -23.89 3.25 13.29
C ALA A 22 -22.75 4.25 13.58
N GLN A 23 -22.36 4.34 14.85
CA GLN A 23 -21.26 5.21 15.29
C GLN A 23 -19.96 4.45 15.04
N PHE A 24 -19.08 5.04 14.23
CA PHE A 24 -17.76 4.48 13.99
C PHE A 24 -16.80 4.96 15.08
N THR A 25 -15.96 4.05 15.56
CA THR A 25 -14.94 4.34 16.56
C THR A 25 -13.54 4.12 15.99
N CYS A 26 -12.61 4.98 16.42
CA CYS A 26 -11.19 4.89 16.13
C CYS A 26 -10.43 5.06 17.44
N GLY A 27 -9.87 3.97 17.95
CA GLY A 27 -9.36 3.91 19.30
C GLY A 27 -10.49 4.23 20.28
N GLN A 28 -10.37 5.35 21.00
CA GLN A 28 -11.37 5.82 21.96
C GLN A 28 -12.28 6.93 21.40
N PHE A 29 -12.09 7.33 20.13
CA PHE A 29 -12.81 8.45 19.53
C PHE A 29 -13.96 7.96 18.66
N VAL A 30 -15.17 8.45 18.92
CA VAL A 30 -16.28 8.36 17.97
C VAL A 30 -16.02 9.35 16.84
N TYR A 31 -16.12 8.92 15.59
CA TYR A 31 -15.84 9.77 14.43
C TYR A 31 -16.88 9.63 13.32
N ASP A 32 -16.97 10.67 12.48
CA ASP A 32 -17.77 10.65 11.26
C ASP A 32 -16.97 10.00 10.13
N ALA A 33 -17.34 8.78 9.74
CA ALA A 33 -16.67 8.03 8.67
C ALA A 33 -16.75 8.69 7.29
N ARG A 34 -17.64 9.67 7.09
CA ARG A 34 -17.69 10.49 5.87
C ARG A 34 -16.58 11.52 5.83
N ARG A 35 -16.12 12.00 7.00
CA ARG A 35 -15.12 13.08 7.14
C ARG A 35 -13.73 12.56 7.48
N PHE A 36 -13.64 11.39 8.11
CA PHE A 36 -12.38 10.84 8.56
C PHE A 36 -12.18 9.38 8.12
N LEU A 37 -10.91 9.00 8.08
CA LEU A 37 -10.38 7.68 7.86
C LEU A 37 -9.65 7.26 9.14
N CYS A 38 -9.93 6.06 9.65
CA CYS A 38 -9.23 5.46 10.78
C CYS A 38 -8.31 4.34 10.28
N CYS A 39 -7.05 4.36 10.70
CA CYS A 39 -6.03 3.37 10.33
C CYS A 39 -5.77 2.41 11.50
N GLU A 40 -6.07 1.11 11.31
CA GLU A 40 -5.96 0.03 12.32
C GLU A 40 -6.36 0.46 13.74
N ASN A 41 -7.51 1.14 13.86
CA ASN A 41 -8.05 1.59 15.14
C ASN A 41 -7.13 2.51 15.96
N THR A 42 -6.20 3.22 15.30
CA THR A 42 -5.17 4.04 15.95
C THR A 42 -5.17 5.48 15.42
N ASP A 43 -4.67 5.73 14.21
CA ASP A 43 -4.62 7.08 13.66
C ASP A 43 -5.93 7.47 12.97
N LEU A 44 -6.39 8.68 13.24
CA LEU A 44 -7.55 9.30 12.60
C LEU A 44 -7.10 10.46 11.70
N CYS A 45 -7.36 10.37 10.40
CA CYS A 45 -7.02 11.42 9.44
C CYS A 45 -8.23 11.88 8.64
N LYS A 46 -8.14 13.10 8.06
CA LYS A 46 -9.18 13.63 7.19
C LYS A 46 -9.33 12.78 5.93
N ARG A 47 -10.57 12.54 5.53
CA ARG A 47 -10.95 11.91 4.26
C ARG A 47 -11.12 12.98 3.18
N ASP A 48 -10.03 13.66 2.85
CA ASP A 48 -9.97 14.71 1.81
C ASP A 48 -9.27 14.22 0.52
N GLY A 49 -8.98 12.92 0.42
CA GLY A 49 -8.25 12.33 -0.70
C GLY A 49 -6.72 12.48 -0.62
N THR A 50 -6.20 13.19 0.38
CA THR A 50 -4.75 13.42 0.55
C THR A 50 -4.08 12.44 1.50
N ARG A 51 -4.84 11.54 2.12
CA ARG A 51 -4.36 10.60 3.14
C ARG A 51 -4.76 9.16 2.82
N ALA A 52 -3.84 8.25 3.12
CA ALA A 52 -4.03 6.80 3.07
C ALA A 52 -3.49 6.16 4.35
N CYS A 53 -3.86 4.90 4.59
CA CYS A 53 -3.35 4.13 5.72
C CYS A 53 -2.14 3.28 5.33
N CYS A 54 -1.14 3.25 6.19
CA CYS A 54 -0.06 2.26 6.17
C CYS A 54 0.00 1.58 7.54
N GLY A 55 -0.67 0.44 7.65
CA GLY A 55 -0.99 -0.15 8.95
C GLY A 55 -1.76 0.86 9.81
N ARG A 56 -1.29 1.08 11.03
CA ARG A 56 -1.87 2.01 12.01
C ARG A 56 -1.70 3.50 11.72
N PHE A 57 -0.89 3.88 10.72
CA PHE A 57 -0.51 5.27 10.51
C PHE A 57 -1.10 5.89 9.24
N CYS A 58 -1.54 7.14 9.34
CA CYS A 58 -1.94 7.93 8.18
C CYS A 58 -0.70 8.54 7.47
N TYR A 59 -0.65 8.47 6.14
CA TYR A 59 0.41 9.09 5.35
C TYR A 59 -0.13 9.79 4.10
N ASN A 60 0.67 10.68 3.50
CA ASN A 60 0.35 11.35 2.25
C ASN A 60 0.93 10.54 1.05
N PRO A 61 0.09 9.95 0.19
CA PRO A 61 0.54 9.11 -0.92
C PRO A 61 1.23 9.87 -2.05
N THR A 62 1.16 11.21 -2.07
CA THR A 62 1.84 12.06 -3.06
C THR A 62 3.34 12.16 -2.78
N ILE A 63 3.76 12.07 -1.52
CA ILE A 63 5.18 12.19 -1.11
C ILE A 63 5.74 10.92 -0.47
N GLY A 64 4.86 10.02 -0.02
CA GLY A 64 5.23 8.75 0.58
C GLY A 64 4.54 7.56 -0.06
N MET A 65 4.94 6.36 0.35
CA MET A 65 4.36 5.09 -0.04
C MET A 65 4.40 4.10 1.13
N CYS A 66 3.51 3.11 1.11
CA CYS A 66 3.49 2.05 2.11
C CYS A 66 4.12 0.76 1.56
N CYS A 67 5.27 0.37 2.09
CA CYS A 67 5.96 -0.88 1.72
C CYS A 67 6.04 -1.82 2.91
N LYS A 68 5.37 -2.98 2.85
CA LYS A 68 5.29 -3.97 3.94
C LYS A 68 4.93 -3.33 5.30
N GLY A 69 3.92 -2.46 5.32
CA GLY A 69 3.45 -1.79 6.54
C GLY A 69 4.39 -0.69 7.06
N ARG A 70 5.42 -0.29 6.29
CA ARG A 70 6.30 0.83 6.62
C ARG A 70 6.10 1.97 5.62
N ILE A 71 5.92 3.18 6.15
CA ILE A 71 5.89 4.40 5.35
C ILE A 71 7.33 4.71 4.88
N ARG A 72 7.49 4.97 3.58
CA ARG A 72 8.73 5.36 2.94
C ARG A 72 8.50 6.59 2.09
N ASP A 73 9.51 7.43 1.95
CA ASP A 73 9.48 8.51 0.97
C ASP A 73 9.45 7.93 -0.44
N ARG A 74 8.76 8.62 -1.36
CA ARG A 74 8.80 8.28 -2.77
C ARG A 74 10.19 8.55 -3.31
N CYS A 75 10.84 7.50 -3.80
CA CYS A 75 12.15 7.57 -4.44
C CYS A 75 12.08 7.93 -5.94
N ASP A 76 10.87 8.00 -6.50
CA ASP A 76 10.59 8.36 -7.88
C ASP A 76 9.15 8.94 -7.96
N SER A 77 8.92 9.90 -8.85
CA SER A 77 7.61 10.55 -9.00
C SER A 77 6.60 9.61 -9.64
N GLU A 78 7.00 8.88 -10.68
CA GLU A 78 6.11 8.08 -11.52
C GLU A 78 6.37 6.59 -11.36
N ASP A 79 7.64 6.19 -11.30
CA ASP A 79 8.06 4.80 -11.38
C ASP A 79 8.36 4.17 -10.01
N ALA A 80 7.94 4.79 -8.90
CA ALA A 80 8.21 4.29 -7.55
C ALA A 80 7.40 3.04 -7.25
N SER A 81 8.09 1.97 -6.84
CA SER A 81 7.49 0.71 -6.40
C SER A 81 8.19 0.13 -5.18
N CYS A 82 7.56 -0.85 -4.53
CA CYS A 82 8.10 -1.49 -3.33
C CYS A 82 8.87 -2.77 -3.69
N CYS A 83 10.08 -2.90 -3.17
CA CYS A 83 10.79 -4.16 -3.08
C CYS A 83 11.00 -4.48 -1.60
N ALA A 84 10.23 -5.45 -1.09
CA ALA A 84 10.07 -5.65 0.34
C ALA A 84 9.64 -4.35 1.04
N ASP A 85 10.44 -3.84 1.97
CA ASP A 85 10.15 -2.62 2.74
C ASP A 85 10.86 -1.37 2.19
N ARG A 86 11.43 -1.45 0.98
CA ARG A 86 12.19 -0.38 0.33
C ARG A 86 11.49 0.14 -0.92
N CYS A 87 11.58 1.45 -1.15
CA CYS A 87 11.23 2.04 -2.44
C CYS A 87 12.34 1.77 -3.47
N TYR A 88 11.97 1.52 -4.72
CA TYR A 88 12.87 1.53 -5.87
C TYR A 88 12.18 2.12 -7.10
N SER A 89 12.97 2.63 -8.05
CA SER A 89 12.46 3.15 -9.34
C SER A 89 12.40 2.01 -10.36
N MET A 90 11.22 1.64 -10.84
CA MET A 90 11.01 0.57 -11.84
C MET A 90 11.73 0.85 -13.16
N LYS A 91 11.96 2.12 -13.47
CA LYS A 91 12.72 2.58 -14.63
C LYS A 91 14.21 2.27 -14.54
N LYS A 92 14.80 2.37 -13.35
CA LYS A 92 16.25 2.23 -13.13
C LYS A 92 16.64 0.88 -12.52
N GLN A 93 15.72 0.23 -11.84
CA GLN A 93 15.98 -0.90 -10.95
C GLN A 93 14.90 -1.99 -11.10
N MET A 94 15.19 -3.15 -10.52
CA MET A 94 14.29 -4.30 -10.43
C MET A 94 14.27 -4.82 -8.99
N CYS A 95 13.18 -5.50 -8.62
CA CYS A 95 13.12 -6.26 -7.37
C CYS A 95 13.38 -7.74 -7.66
N CYS A 96 14.55 -8.24 -7.30
CA CYS A 96 14.95 -9.64 -7.48
C CYS A 96 15.03 -10.32 -6.11
N ASN A 97 14.12 -11.27 -5.86
CA ASN A 97 14.00 -12.00 -4.59
C ASN A 97 14.08 -11.09 -3.33
N GLY A 98 13.31 -9.99 -3.34
CA GLY A 98 13.28 -9.02 -2.23
C GLY A 98 14.48 -8.06 -2.15
N LYS A 99 15.45 -8.17 -3.08
CA LYS A 99 16.59 -7.25 -3.20
C LYS A 99 16.39 -6.29 -4.37
N VAL A 100 16.59 -5.00 -4.10
CA VAL A 100 16.65 -3.98 -5.16
C VAL A 100 17.98 -4.12 -5.90
N VAL A 101 17.93 -4.29 -7.22
CA VAL A 101 19.09 -4.36 -8.11
C VAL A 101 18.96 -3.37 -9.25
N ALA A 102 20.08 -2.79 -9.70
CA ALA A 102 20.08 -1.95 -10.90
C ALA A 102 19.82 -2.79 -12.16
N ARG A 103 19.15 -2.20 -13.15
CA ARG A 103 19.00 -2.79 -14.48
C ARG A 103 20.36 -2.86 -15.17
N CYS A 104 20.85 -4.07 -15.41
CA CYS A 104 22.14 -4.33 -16.06
C CYS A 104 22.05 -4.36 -17.59
N ALA A 105 20.84 -4.41 -18.16
CA ALA A 105 20.57 -4.47 -19.59
C ALA A 105 19.28 -3.72 -19.98
N GLY A 106 18.98 -2.60 -19.29
CA GLY A 106 17.75 -1.84 -19.53
C GLY A 106 16.49 -2.71 -19.40
N ASN A 107 15.64 -2.69 -20.43
CA ASN A 107 14.40 -3.47 -20.48
C ASN A 107 14.61 -4.98 -20.65
N GLU A 108 15.79 -5.40 -21.10
CA GLU A 108 16.15 -6.82 -21.22
C GLU A 108 16.64 -7.41 -19.90
N SER A 109 16.83 -6.59 -18.86
CA SER A 109 17.29 -7.06 -17.56
C SER A 109 16.32 -8.10 -16.99
N ALA A 110 16.85 -9.24 -16.57
CA ALA A 110 16.11 -10.31 -15.90
C ALA A 110 16.73 -10.65 -14.54
N CYS A 111 15.91 -11.18 -13.63
CA CYS A 111 16.36 -11.63 -12.31
C CYS A 111 16.81 -13.10 -12.34
N CYS A 112 17.94 -13.38 -11.71
CA CYS A 112 18.36 -14.73 -11.31
C CYS A 112 18.67 -14.72 -9.82
N ASP A 113 17.78 -15.28 -9.01
CA ASP A 113 17.76 -15.10 -7.56
C ASP A 113 17.82 -13.60 -7.17
N THR A 114 18.93 -13.14 -6.60
CA THR A 114 19.15 -11.73 -6.19
C THR A 114 20.05 -10.96 -7.16
N GLY A 115 20.37 -11.53 -8.32
CA GLY A 115 21.24 -10.94 -9.35
C GLY A 115 20.48 -10.50 -10.60
N CYS A 116 21.07 -9.55 -11.34
CA CYS A 116 20.61 -9.14 -12.67
C CYS A 116 21.44 -9.83 -13.76
N TYR A 117 20.79 -10.27 -14.84
CA TYR A 117 21.47 -10.73 -16.05
C TYR A 117 20.73 -10.31 -17.33
N ASN A 118 21.44 -10.31 -18.46
CA ASN A 118 20.82 -10.18 -19.78
C ASN A 118 20.53 -11.59 -20.34
N PRO A 119 19.25 -11.97 -20.56
CA PRO A 119 18.87 -13.27 -21.10
C PRO A 119 19.28 -13.48 -22.55
N ARG A 120 19.71 -12.43 -23.29
CA ARG A 120 20.29 -12.58 -24.63
C ARG A 120 21.61 -13.33 -24.64
N TRP A 121 22.42 -13.22 -23.59
CA TRP A 121 23.78 -13.77 -23.56
C TRP A 121 24.10 -14.62 -22.33
N LYS A 122 23.17 -14.74 -21.38
CA LYS A 122 23.32 -15.52 -20.13
C LYS A 122 22.02 -16.26 -19.81
N GLN A 123 22.11 -17.33 -19.04
CA GLN A 123 20.98 -18.12 -18.55
C GLN A 123 20.98 -18.16 -17.02
N CYS A 124 19.80 -18.35 -16.43
CA CYS A 124 19.67 -18.64 -15.00
C CYS A 124 19.39 -20.12 -14.78
N LYS A 125 20.27 -20.83 -14.06
CA LYS A 125 20.08 -22.23 -13.71
C LYS A 125 20.40 -22.44 -12.23
N ASN A 126 19.44 -22.97 -11.47
CA ASN A 126 19.56 -23.20 -10.02
C ASN A 126 20.06 -21.97 -9.25
N GLY A 127 19.50 -20.79 -9.56
CA GLY A 127 19.89 -19.51 -8.93
C GLY A 127 21.27 -18.97 -9.36
N LYS A 128 21.95 -19.62 -10.30
CA LYS A 128 23.25 -19.17 -10.82
C LYS A 128 23.12 -18.65 -12.26
N ILE A 129 23.76 -17.51 -12.50
CA ILE A 129 23.89 -16.93 -13.84
C ILE A 129 25.04 -17.63 -14.55
N ILE A 130 24.77 -18.28 -15.67
CA ILE A 130 25.74 -19.02 -16.49
C ILE A 130 25.76 -18.48 -17.92
N PHE A 131 26.87 -18.67 -18.63
CA PHE A 131 26.89 -18.46 -20.08
C PHE A 131 26.20 -19.63 -20.78
N PRO A 132 25.46 -19.39 -21.88
CA PRO A 132 24.95 -20.46 -22.73
C PRO A 132 26.14 -21.30 -23.18
N GLN A 133 26.08 -22.62 -22.99
CA GLN A 133 27.03 -23.49 -23.66
C GLN A 133 26.73 -23.36 -25.16
N LYS A 134 27.66 -22.77 -25.93
CA LYS A 134 27.60 -22.90 -27.40
C LYS A 134 27.49 -24.40 -27.67
N SER A 135 26.40 -24.82 -28.33
CA SER A 135 26.32 -26.17 -28.88
C SER A 135 27.59 -26.39 -29.68
N ARG A 136 28.41 -27.35 -29.26
CA ARG A 136 29.69 -27.72 -29.87
C ARG A 136 29.45 -28.51 -31.16
N PHE A 137 28.56 -27.99 -32.01
CA PHE A 137 28.17 -28.54 -33.30
C PHE A 137 28.15 -27.39 -34.30
N TYR A 138 29.34 -26.96 -34.69
CA TYR A 138 29.56 -26.52 -36.06
C TYR A 138 30.57 -27.52 -36.61
N TYR A 139 30.08 -28.36 -37.53
CA TYR A 139 30.89 -29.20 -38.41
C TYR A 139 31.73 -28.30 -39.32
#